data_AF-A0A819AY81-F1
#
_entry.id   AF-A0A819AY81-F1
#
_cell.length_a   1.000
_cell.length_b   1.000
_cell.length_c   1.000
_cell.angle_alpha   90.00
_cell.angle_beta   90.00
_cell.angle_gamma   90.00
#
_symmetry.space_group_name_H-M   'P 1'
#
loop_
_entity.id
_entity.type
_entity.pdbx_description
1 polymer ?
#
loop_
_entity_poly.entity_id
_entity_poly.type
_entity_poly.pdbx_seq_one_letter_code
_entity_poly.pdbx_strand_id
1 'polypeptide(L)'
;IARRKLDLDVNTIIRALNNLDLKILTTDTIDILQHFIPTESEIKAFTSYLADGKSIMNLSDEDRFLYGLSKIERLTQKLNVVSFMANFNDINENLTPQLKAIITTSTTLKNSSRFKKLLEIILAFGNYMNSSKRGPAYGFKLASLEILSDTRTHDKRLTLLHYIVQTIEERFSDISHFDMELKSAEKAAQLSLENIQTDVQDLTRGLDNAKKELVIRQTMKNVETNPLEDFINIAQDKIDRLIKDAKLAQDSFNQCVEYFGETPRTQNPSNFFSVFVKFQRAYQQARIDNEERRRLAREAALSIDKPTNKRPINKRSQEELLNELKGRKEAIKDHKLIKREALTDGTIETLLDDLKKAPYLRADAARRNRRKTQELMKQISRDVLAGVTNGTNTNSNNTPDVHF
;
A
#
# COMPACT_ATOMS: atom_id res chain seq x y z
N ILE A 1 10.03 -43.46 -8.41
CA ILE A 1 10.58 -42.12 -8.78
C ILE A 1 10.97 -41.34 -7.52
N ALA A 2 10.05 -41.16 -6.57
CA ALA A 2 10.33 -40.50 -5.28
C ALA A 2 11.52 -41.11 -4.52
N ARG A 3 11.62 -42.45 -4.43
CA ARG A 3 12.78 -43.13 -3.80
C ARG A 3 14.13 -42.73 -4.42
N ARG A 4 14.19 -42.58 -5.75
CA ARG A 4 15.40 -42.14 -6.46
C ARG A 4 15.74 -40.66 -6.21
N LYS A 5 14.74 -39.84 -5.87
CA LYS A 5 14.95 -38.44 -5.47
C LYS A 5 15.37 -38.29 -4.02
N LEU A 6 14.92 -39.20 -3.14
CA LEU A 6 15.32 -39.24 -1.74
C LEU A 6 16.80 -39.62 -1.60
N ASP A 7 17.28 -40.56 -2.43
CA ASP A 7 18.67 -41.07 -2.40
C ASP A 7 19.20 -41.45 -0.99
N LEU A 8 18.28 -41.86 -0.11
CA LEU A 8 18.56 -42.23 1.28
C LEU A 8 18.09 -43.66 1.54
N ASP A 9 18.92 -44.42 2.25
CA ASP A 9 18.54 -45.74 2.74
C ASP A 9 17.49 -45.63 3.85
N VAL A 10 16.58 -46.61 3.91
CA VAL A 10 15.51 -46.68 4.92
C VAL A 10 16.09 -46.62 6.33
N ASN A 11 17.19 -47.31 6.62
CA ASN A 11 17.78 -47.31 7.95
C ASN A 11 18.37 -45.94 8.32
N THR A 12 18.83 -45.19 7.33
CA THR A 12 19.28 -43.80 7.52
C THR A 12 18.09 -42.89 7.82
N ILE A 13 16.97 -43.05 7.10
CA ILE A 13 15.73 -42.30 7.36
C ILE A 13 15.18 -42.60 8.76
N ILE A 14 15.15 -43.88 9.17
CA ILE A 14 14.71 -44.30 10.52
C ILE A 14 15.56 -43.63 11.59
N ARG A 15 16.89 -43.69 11.45
CA ARG A 15 17.83 -43.07 12.42
C ARG A 15 17.65 -41.56 12.45
N ALA A 16 17.57 -40.92 11.29
CA ALA A 16 17.40 -39.47 11.19
C ALA A 16 16.07 -39.01 11.82
N LEU A 17 14.95 -39.72 11.60
CA LEU A 17 13.66 -39.40 12.21
C LEU A 17 13.63 -39.62 13.73
N ASN A 18 14.28 -40.68 14.20
CA ASN A 18 14.39 -40.94 15.64
C ASN A 18 15.25 -39.87 16.33
N ASN A 19 16.31 -39.39 15.68
CA ASN A 19 17.21 -38.38 16.22
C ASN A 19 16.83 -36.93 15.87
N LEU A 20 15.77 -36.72 15.06
CA LEU A 20 15.34 -35.41 14.56
C LEU A 20 16.47 -34.67 13.80
N ASP A 21 17.25 -35.41 13.00
CA ASP A 21 18.40 -34.86 12.28
C ASP A 21 17.98 -34.06 11.04
N LEU A 22 17.87 -32.74 11.21
CA LEU A 22 17.51 -31.80 10.15
C LEU A 22 18.59 -31.64 9.05
N LYS A 23 19.81 -32.17 9.25
CA LYS A 23 20.84 -32.13 8.20
C LYS A 23 20.59 -33.19 7.13
N ILE A 24 20.04 -34.34 7.54
CA ILE A 24 19.67 -35.45 6.66
C ILE A 24 18.22 -35.27 6.18
N LEU A 25 17.33 -34.82 7.07
CA LEU A 25 15.92 -34.58 6.77
C LEU A 25 15.72 -33.14 6.29
N THR A 26 16.04 -32.90 5.02
CA THR A 26 15.73 -31.63 4.35
C THR A 26 14.22 -31.47 4.16
N THR A 27 13.74 -30.23 3.96
CA THR A 27 12.31 -29.95 3.70
C THR A 27 11.77 -30.77 2.53
N ASP A 28 12.52 -30.86 1.41
CA ASP A 28 12.14 -31.69 0.25
C ASP A 28 12.02 -33.18 0.61
N THR A 29 12.92 -33.69 1.45
CA THR A 29 12.90 -35.09 1.92
C THR A 29 11.66 -35.34 2.77
N ILE A 30 11.34 -34.42 3.68
CA ILE A 30 10.18 -34.50 4.56
C ILE A 30 8.89 -34.45 3.76
N ASP A 31 8.78 -33.53 2.80
CA ASP A 31 7.61 -33.38 1.93
C ASP A 31 7.39 -34.67 1.13
N ILE A 32 8.44 -35.25 0.54
CA ILE A 32 8.32 -36.54 -0.13
C ILE A 32 7.84 -37.61 0.85
N LEU A 33 8.43 -37.74 2.03
CA LEU A 33 8.06 -38.76 3.01
C LEU A 33 6.61 -38.63 3.49
N GLN A 34 6.10 -37.40 3.64
CA GLN A 34 4.70 -37.16 4.02
C GLN A 34 3.70 -37.67 2.97
N HIS A 35 4.08 -37.69 1.68
CA HIS A 35 3.24 -38.25 0.61
C HIS A 35 3.27 -39.78 0.55
N PHE A 36 4.26 -40.42 1.16
CA PHE A 36 4.45 -41.89 1.14
C PHE A 36 4.29 -42.53 2.52
N ILE A 37 3.46 -41.94 3.39
CA ILE A 37 3.08 -42.57 4.65
C ILE A 37 2.23 -43.81 4.35
N PRO A 38 2.64 -45.03 4.79
CA PRO A 38 1.88 -46.25 4.53
C PRO A 38 0.47 -46.18 5.14
N THR A 39 -0.53 -46.53 4.36
CA THR A 39 -1.92 -46.61 4.81
C THR A 39 -2.16 -47.84 5.68
N GLU A 40 -3.21 -47.82 6.51
CA GLU A 40 -3.55 -48.98 7.34
C GLU A 40 -3.81 -50.26 6.54
N SER A 41 -4.37 -50.11 5.32
CA SER A 41 -4.60 -51.24 4.41
C SER A 41 -3.29 -51.87 3.96
N GLU A 42 -2.32 -51.04 3.56
CA GLU A 42 -0.99 -51.50 3.13
C GLU A 42 -0.23 -52.15 4.29
N ILE A 43 -0.28 -51.55 5.49
CA ILE A 43 0.34 -52.12 6.70
C ILE A 43 -0.25 -53.51 7.01
N LYS A 44 -1.58 -53.67 6.91
CA LYS A 44 -2.25 -54.97 7.09
C LYS A 44 -1.84 -55.97 6.01
N ALA A 45 -1.74 -55.56 4.76
CA ALA A 45 -1.31 -56.40 3.65
C ALA A 45 0.12 -56.93 3.87
N PHE A 46 1.06 -56.06 4.26
CA PHE A 46 2.42 -56.48 4.60
C PHE A 46 2.47 -57.41 5.81
N THR A 47 1.65 -57.15 6.82
CA THR A 47 1.59 -57.99 8.03
C THR A 47 1.07 -59.38 7.71
N SER A 48 0.01 -59.49 6.89
CA SER A 48 -0.54 -60.78 6.44
C SER A 48 0.44 -61.54 5.56
N TYR A 49 1.12 -60.85 4.63
CA TYR A 49 2.12 -61.46 3.74
C TYR A 49 3.23 -62.16 4.53
N LEU A 50 3.68 -61.55 5.63
CA LEU A 50 4.71 -62.12 6.49
C LEU A 50 4.18 -63.21 7.42
N ALA A 51 2.93 -63.10 7.87
CA ALA A 51 2.26 -64.14 8.63
C ALA A 51 2.13 -65.45 7.83
N ASP A 52 2.01 -65.35 6.51
CA ASP A 52 2.02 -66.50 5.58
C ASP A 52 3.42 -67.13 5.38
N GLY A 53 4.45 -66.65 6.09
CA GLY A 53 5.83 -67.16 6.01
C GLY A 53 6.59 -66.72 4.75
N LYS A 54 6.07 -65.76 3.98
CA LYS A 54 6.73 -65.24 2.78
C LYS A 54 7.87 -64.28 3.15
N SER A 55 8.97 -64.34 2.41
CA SER A 55 10.16 -63.53 2.70
C SER A 55 10.03 -62.09 2.19
N ILE A 56 10.49 -61.12 3.00
CA ILE A 56 10.62 -59.70 2.62
C ILE A 56 11.51 -59.52 1.37
N MET A 57 12.46 -60.43 1.15
CA MET A 57 13.36 -60.36 -0.01
C MET A 57 12.64 -60.56 -1.34
N ASN A 58 11.44 -61.15 -1.32
CA ASN A 58 10.61 -61.38 -2.50
C ASN A 58 9.75 -60.16 -2.87
N LEU A 59 9.74 -59.12 -2.03
CA LEU A 59 9.03 -57.87 -2.31
C LEU A 59 9.85 -56.99 -3.27
N SER A 60 9.12 -56.14 -4.01
CA SER A 60 9.75 -55.11 -4.83
C SER A 60 10.57 -54.16 -3.97
N ASP A 61 11.48 -53.46 -4.61
CA ASP A 61 12.35 -52.48 -3.98
C ASP A 61 11.54 -51.33 -3.31
N GLU A 62 10.44 -50.95 -3.94
CA GLU A 62 9.47 -49.97 -3.45
C GLU A 62 8.66 -50.49 -2.26
N ASP A 63 8.19 -51.74 -2.32
CA ASP A 63 7.43 -52.37 -1.24
C ASP A 63 8.29 -52.58 0.01
N ARG A 64 9.56 -52.96 -0.17
CA ARG A 64 10.53 -53.05 0.94
C ARG A 64 10.73 -51.70 1.62
N PHE A 65 10.78 -50.63 0.83
CA PHE A 65 10.90 -49.26 1.34
C PHE A 65 9.66 -48.85 2.15
N LEU A 66 8.46 -49.06 1.59
CA LEU A 66 7.20 -48.71 2.24
C LEU A 66 6.97 -49.55 3.51
N TYR A 67 7.30 -50.83 3.47
CA TYR A 67 7.32 -51.70 4.64
C TYR A 67 8.31 -51.21 5.71
N GLY A 68 9.50 -50.78 5.31
CA GLY A 68 10.48 -50.18 6.20
C GLY A 68 9.96 -48.95 6.94
N LEU A 69 9.24 -48.06 6.23
CA LEU A 69 8.57 -46.92 6.85
C LEU A 69 7.46 -47.37 7.83
N SER A 70 6.73 -48.44 7.54
CA SER A 70 5.68 -48.97 8.44
C SER A 70 6.21 -49.45 9.79
N LYS A 71 7.52 -49.74 9.89
CA LYS A 71 8.18 -50.12 11.15
C LYS A 71 8.48 -48.93 12.05
N ILE A 72 8.39 -47.71 11.54
CA ILE A 72 8.61 -46.50 12.33
C ILE A 72 7.37 -46.25 13.17
N GLU A 73 7.52 -46.43 14.47
CA GLU A 73 6.46 -46.09 15.42
C GLU A 73 6.13 -44.59 15.33
N ARG A 74 4.83 -44.27 15.23
CA ARG A 74 4.30 -42.90 15.19
C ARG A 74 4.92 -42.06 14.07
N LEU A 75 5.15 -42.67 12.90
CA LEU A 75 5.76 -42.04 11.73
C LEU A 75 5.14 -40.68 11.39
N THR A 76 3.81 -40.62 11.28
CA THR A 76 3.09 -39.38 10.94
C THR A 76 3.37 -38.26 11.93
N GLN A 77 3.34 -38.56 13.23
CA GLN A 77 3.60 -37.57 14.28
C GLN A 77 5.05 -37.09 14.25
N LYS A 78 6.02 -38.00 14.08
CA LYS A 78 7.44 -37.66 13.96
C LYS A 78 7.70 -36.78 12.73
N LEU A 79 7.14 -37.13 11.58
CA LEU A 79 7.25 -36.32 10.36
C LEU A 79 6.67 -34.92 10.53
N ASN A 80 5.51 -34.81 11.20
CA ASN A 80 4.90 -33.50 11.46
C ASN A 80 5.78 -32.62 12.37
N VAL A 81 6.40 -33.20 13.41
CA VAL A 81 7.31 -32.45 14.30
C VAL A 81 8.58 -32.04 13.57
N VAL A 82 9.19 -32.93 12.78
CA VAL A 82 10.39 -32.60 11.98
C VAL A 82 10.06 -31.53 10.93
N SER A 83 8.93 -31.65 10.23
CA SER A 83 8.46 -30.65 9.27
C SER A 83 8.26 -29.28 9.93
N PHE A 84 7.66 -29.26 11.11
CA PHE A 84 7.51 -28.03 11.89
C PHE A 84 8.87 -27.43 12.25
N MET A 85 9.80 -28.23 12.79
CA MET A 85 11.14 -27.76 13.15
C MET A 85 11.90 -27.19 11.95
N ALA A 86 11.82 -27.86 10.79
CA ALA A 86 12.49 -27.45 9.56
C ALA A 86 11.97 -26.11 9.04
N ASN A 87 10.65 -25.92 9.02
CA ASN A 87 10.01 -24.75 8.40
C ASN A 87 9.83 -23.56 9.37
N PHE A 88 9.98 -23.77 10.68
CA PHE A 88 9.63 -22.79 11.71
C PHE A 88 10.33 -21.44 11.53
N ASN A 89 11.64 -21.44 11.30
CA ASN A 89 12.41 -20.19 11.20
C ASN A 89 12.01 -19.37 9.98
N ASP A 90 11.85 -20.02 8.82
CA ASP A 90 11.47 -19.37 7.57
C ASP A 90 10.07 -18.74 7.68
N ILE A 91 9.10 -19.47 8.25
CA ILE A 91 7.75 -18.94 8.48
C ILE A 91 7.81 -17.75 9.46
N ASN A 92 8.53 -17.88 10.58
CA ASN A 92 8.67 -16.81 11.56
C ASN A 92 9.31 -15.54 10.96
N GLU A 93 10.38 -15.70 10.16
CA GLU A 93 11.06 -14.60 9.48
C GLU A 93 10.22 -13.96 8.39
N ASN A 94 9.31 -14.72 7.76
CA ASN A 94 8.35 -14.19 6.80
C ASN A 94 7.18 -13.43 7.46
N LEU A 95 6.65 -13.92 8.59
CA LEU A 95 5.49 -13.31 9.26
C LEU A 95 5.84 -12.00 9.99
N THR A 96 6.99 -11.96 10.66
CA THR A 96 7.44 -10.80 11.46
C THR A 96 7.40 -9.47 10.68
N PRO A 97 8.00 -9.34 9.47
CA PRO A 97 7.98 -8.08 8.72
C PRO A 97 6.57 -7.71 8.23
N GLN A 98 5.70 -8.68 7.94
CA GLN A 98 4.32 -8.42 7.51
C GLN A 98 3.51 -7.79 8.64
N LEU A 99 3.60 -8.35 9.85
CA LEU A 99 2.97 -7.79 11.05
C LEU A 99 3.46 -6.36 11.33
N LYS A 100 4.78 -6.16 11.30
CA LYS A 100 5.38 -4.82 11.49
C LYS A 100 4.93 -3.82 10.43
N ALA A 101 4.76 -4.25 9.18
CA ALA A 101 4.27 -3.38 8.12
C ALA A 101 2.85 -2.89 8.42
N ILE A 102 1.93 -3.78 8.83
CA ILE A 102 0.56 -3.39 9.20
C ILE A 102 0.58 -2.42 10.39
N ILE A 103 1.30 -2.75 11.47
CA ILE A 103 1.39 -1.91 12.68
C ILE A 103 1.92 -0.51 12.33
N THR A 104 3.05 -0.47 11.61
CA THR A 104 3.74 0.79 11.28
C THR A 104 2.89 1.64 10.35
N THR A 105 2.30 1.05 9.31
CA THR A 105 1.43 1.77 8.37
C THR A 105 0.19 2.31 9.08
N SER A 106 -0.52 1.49 9.86
CA SER A 106 -1.70 1.93 10.62
C SER A 106 -1.37 3.09 11.56
N THR A 107 -0.26 2.99 12.30
CA THR A 107 0.17 4.01 13.25
C THR A 107 0.57 5.30 12.53
N THR A 108 1.32 5.17 11.42
CA THR A 108 1.79 6.31 10.63
C THR A 108 0.62 7.08 10.01
N LEU A 109 -0.35 6.39 9.40
CA LEU A 109 -1.51 7.03 8.79
C LEU A 109 -2.40 7.71 9.83
N LYS A 110 -2.66 7.05 10.96
CA LYS A 110 -3.47 7.60 12.06
C LYS A 110 -2.83 8.85 12.68
N ASN A 111 -1.50 8.84 12.86
CA ASN A 111 -0.78 9.90 13.56
C ASN A 111 -0.21 10.99 12.62
N SER A 112 -0.37 10.85 11.31
CA SER A 112 0.09 11.84 10.34
C SER A 112 -0.66 13.17 10.48
N SER A 113 0.01 14.18 11.03
CA SER A 113 -0.50 15.55 11.10
C SER A 113 -0.59 16.19 9.72
N ARG A 114 0.34 15.89 8.82
CA ARG A 114 0.39 16.41 7.45
C ARG A 114 -0.78 15.89 6.62
N PHE A 115 -1.05 14.59 6.68
CA PHE A 115 -2.20 14.00 5.99
C PHE A 115 -3.52 14.47 6.59
N LYS A 116 -3.61 14.61 7.93
CA LYS A 116 -4.77 15.22 8.57
C LYS A 116 -5.04 16.63 8.04
N LYS A 117 -4.00 17.47 7.92
CA LYS A 117 -4.14 18.84 7.40
C LYS A 117 -4.57 18.85 5.92
N LEU A 118 -4.07 17.92 5.12
CA LEU A 118 -4.54 17.72 3.75
C LEU A 118 -6.03 17.40 3.71
N LEU A 119 -6.52 16.46 4.54
CA LEU A 119 -7.93 16.11 4.59
C LEU A 119 -8.80 17.32 4.99
N GLU A 120 -8.29 18.17 5.87
CA GLU A 120 -8.93 19.43 6.27
C GLU A 120 -9.05 20.42 5.09
N ILE A 121 -7.99 20.58 4.30
CA ILE A 121 -8.00 21.38 3.07
C ILE A 121 -9.01 20.83 2.06
N ILE A 122 -9.03 19.50 1.87
CA ILE A 122 -10.00 18.82 0.99
C ILE A 122 -11.44 19.06 1.49
N LEU A 123 -11.68 18.96 2.80
CA LEU A 123 -12.99 19.23 3.40
C LEU A 123 -13.42 20.68 3.16
N ALA A 124 -12.51 21.64 3.33
CA ALA A 124 -12.78 23.06 3.09
C ALA A 124 -13.16 23.33 1.62
N PHE A 125 -12.41 22.77 0.66
CA PHE A 125 -12.76 22.86 -0.76
C PHE A 125 -14.09 22.17 -1.07
N GLY A 126 -14.31 20.98 -0.54
CA GLY A 126 -15.56 20.24 -0.70
C GLY A 126 -16.76 21.01 -0.17
N ASN A 127 -16.65 21.60 1.02
CA ASN A 127 -17.68 22.45 1.61
C ASN A 127 -17.89 23.74 0.81
N TYR A 128 -16.82 24.38 0.35
CA TYR A 128 -16.93 25.58 -0.49
C TYR A 128 -17.68 25.28 -1.80
N MET A 129 -17.40 24.14 -2.42
CA MET A 129 -18.04 23.72 -3.67
C MET A 129 -19.48 23.24 -3.46
N ASN A 130 -19.79 22.59 -2.35
CA ASN A 130 -21.07 21.92 -2.11
C ASN A 130 -22.04 22.67 -1.18
N SER A 131 -21.64 23.82 -0.64
CA SER A 131 -22.43 24.62 0.33
C SER A 131 -23.87 24.93 -0.13
N SER A 132 -24.09 24.98 -1.44
CA SER A 132 -25.38 25.35 -2.04
C SER A 132 -26.41 24.22 -2.13
N LYS A 133 -26.01 22.93 -2.05
CA LYS A 133 -26.92 21.78 -2.28
C LYS A 133 -27.05 20.83 -1.09
N ARG A 134 -25.99 20.63 -0.30
CA ARG A 134 -25.96 19.59 0.74
C ARG A 134 -25.67 20.13 2.14
N GLY A 135 -25.51 21.45 2.27
CA GLY A 135 -25.08 22.08 3.51
C GLY A 135 -23.62 21.73 3.86
N PRO A 136 -23.13 22.20 5.02
CA PRO A 136 -21.75 21.98 5.47
C PRO A 136 -21.57 20.56 6.03
N ALA A 137 -20.54 19.85 5.57
CA ALA A 137 -20.10 18.55 6.08
C ALA A 137 -19.01 18.70 7.14
N TYR A 138 -18.96 17.76 8.09
CA TYR A 138 -17.93 17.67 9.13
C TYR A 138 -16.77 16.73 8.75
N GLY A 139 -16.96 15.93 7.71
CA GLY A 139 -16.02 14.93 7.24
C GLY A 139 -16.58 14.28 5.99
N PHE A 140 -15.77 13.41 5.38
CA PHE A 140 -16.14 12.66 4.20
C PHE A 140 -15.58 11.24 4.30
N LYS A 141 -16.22 10.30 3.59
CA LYS A 141 -15.74 8.92 3.48
C LYS A 141 -14.48 8.84 2.63
N LEU A 142 -13.55 7.94 2.96
CA LEU A 142 -12.25 7.85 2.27
C LEU A 142 -12.37 7.63 0.75
N ALA A 143 -13.40 6.91 0.30
CA ALA A 143 -13.70 6.73 -1.12
C ALA A 143 -13.85 8.07 -1.89
N SER A 144 -14.18 9.17 -1.21
CA SER A 144 -14.28 10.50 -1.81
C SER A 144 -12.95 11.03 -2.36
N LEU A 145 -11.82 10.49 -1.90
CA LEU A 145 -10.49 10.86 -2.42
C LEU A 145 -10.32 10.52 -3.91
N GLU A 146 -10.96 9.45 -4.39
CA GLU A 146 -10.92 9.07 -5.81
C GLU A 146 -11.62 10.12 -6.69
N ILE A 147 -12.70 10.72 -6.19
CA ILE A 147 -13.52 11.71 -6.89
C ILE A 147 -12.74 13.01 -7.20
N LEU A 148 -11.68 13.31 -6.45
CA LEU A 148 -10.86 14.51 -6.66
C LEU A 148 -10.15 14.50 -8.02
N SER A 149 -9.80 13.30 -8.51
CA SER A 149 -9.21 13.10 -9.83
C SER A 149 -10.24 13.18 -10.97
N ASP A 150 -11.50 12.87 -10.68
CA ASP A 150 -12.58 12.89 -11.67
C ASP A 150 -13.21 14.26 -11.86
N THR A 151 -13.13 15.11 -10.83
CA THR A 151 -13.75 16.43 -10.85
C THR A 151 -12.91 17.40 -11.68
N ARG A 152 -13.30 17.60 -12.94
CA ARG A 152 -12.54 18.39 -13.92
C ARG A 152 -12.99 19.84 -14.06
N THR A 153 -12.07 20.69 -14.50
CA THR A 153 -12.36 22.06 -14.96
C THR A 153 -13.23 22.07 -16.20
N HIS A 154 -13.83 23.21 -16.54
CA HIS A 154 -14.74 23.34 -17.69
C HIS A 154 -14.06 23.02 -19.04
N ASP A 155 -12.78 23.36 -19.17
CA ASP A 155 -11.95 23.04 -20.33
C ASP A 155 -11.41 21.59 -20.30
N LYS A 156 -11.75 20.81 -19.27
CA LYS A 156 -11.33 19.43 -19.01
C LYS A 156 -9.81 19.21 -18.92
N ARG A 157 -9.02 20.29 -18.87
CA ARG A 157 -7.55 20.24 -18.85
C ARG A 157 -7.00 19.90 -17.47
N LEU A 158 -7.70 20.31 -16.41
CA LEU A 158 -7.25 20.15 -15.03
C LEU A 158 -8.32 19.45 -14.19
N THR A 159 -7.89 18.91 -13.06
CA THR A 159 -8.76 18.29 -12.06
C THR A 159 -8.69 19.07 -10.76
N LEU A 160 -9.64 18.85 -9.86
CA LEU A 160 -9.60 19.43 -8.52
C LEU A 160 -8.34 18.99 -7.77
N LEU A 161 -7.89 17.74 -7.97
CA LEU A 161 -6.64 17.26 -7.38
C LEU A 161 -5.42 18.08 -7.83
N HIS A 162 -5.33 18.44 -9.11
CA HIS A 162 -4.25 19.31 -9.61
C HIS A 162 -4.21 20.66 -8.90
N TYR A 163 -5.38 21.25 -8.67
CA TYR A 163 -5.47 22.52 -7.97
C TYR A 163 -5.08 22.41 -6.48
N ILE A 164 -5.55 21.35 -5.82
CA ILE A 164 -5.21 21.08 -4.42
C ILE A 164 -3.69 20.89 -4.28
N VAL A 165 -3.08 20.10 -5.16
CA VAL A 165 -1.63 19.90 -5.22
C VAL A 165 -0.89 21.22 -5.36
N GLN A 166 -1.28 22.06 -6.33
CA GLN A 166 -0.64 23.36 -6.53
C GLN A 166 -0.80 24.26 -5.31
N THR A 167 -1.99 24.30 -4.73
CA THR A 167 -2.27 25.08 -3.51
C THR A 167 -1.39 24.64 -2.36
N ILE A 168 -1.18 23.34 -2.18
CA ILE A 168 -0.29 22.80 -1.15
C ILE A 168 1.15 23.24 -1.40
N GLU A 169 1.67 23.09 -2.62
CA GLU A 169 3.05 23.47 -2.93
C GLU A 169 3.31 24.97 -2.75
N GLU A 170 2.33 25.82 -3.09
CA GLU A 170 2.48 27.28 -3.04
C GLU A 170 2.17 27.88 -1.66
N ARG A 171 1.22 27.29 -0.92
CA ARG A 171 0.69 27.89 0.31
C ARG A 171 0.95 27.05 1.56
N PHE A 172 1.08 25.74 1.45
CA PHE A 172 1.28 24.80 2.57
C PHE A 172 2.49 23.89 2.33
N SER A 173 3.64 24.50 2.05
CA SER A 173 4.87 23.78 1.71
C SER A 173 5.34 22.85 2.84
N ASP A 174 4.97 23.16 4.07
CA ASP A 174 5.19 22.36 5.28
C ASP A 174 4.51 20.99 5.22
N ILE A 175 3.42 20.81 4.47
CA ILE A 175 2.75 19.51 4.30
C ILE A 175 3.00 18.85 2.94
N SER A 176 3.70 19.51 2.01
CA SER A 176 3.91 19.06 0.62
C SER A 176 4.44 17.62 0.43
N HIS A 177 5.18 17.10 1.39
CA HIS A 177 5.77 15.76 1.39
C HIS A 177 5.01 14.71 2.23
N PHE A 178 3.71 14.93 2.50
CA PHE A 178 2.88 13.95 3.22
C PHE A 178 2.82 12.60 2.47
N ASP A 179 3.05 12.59 1.15
CA ASP A 179 3.01 11.39 0.29
C ASP A 179 4.08 10.35 0.66
N MET A 180 5.17 10.77 1.30
CA MET A 180 6.19 9.86 1.82
C MET A 180 5.67 9.00 2.98
N GLU A 181 4.78 9.55 3.81
CA GLU A 181 4.19 8.85 4.95
C GLU A 181 3.20 7.77 4.49
N LEU A 182 2.52 8.02 3.35
CA LEU A 182 1.61 7.09 2.69
C LEU A 182 2.31 5.96 1.95
N LYS A 183 3.62 6.07 1.65
CA LYS A 183 4.36 5.05 0.90
C LYS A 183 4.35 3.68 1.60
N SER A 184 4.32 3.67 2.92
CA SER A 184 4.21 2.46 3.74
C SER A 184 2.92 1.66 3.47
N ALA A 185 1.86 2.32 2.99
CA ALA A 185 0.58 1.69 2.67
C ALA A 185 0.66 0.73 1.48
N GLU A 186 1.63 0.90 0.56
CA GLU A 186 1.78 0.02 -0.61
C GLU A 186 2.07 -1.42 -0.21
N LYS A 187 2.99 -1.61 0.74
CA LYS A 187 3.31 -2.94 1.26
C LYS A 187 2.14 -3.52 2.04
N ALA A 188 1.52 -2.72 2.92
CA ALA A 188 0.42 -3.18 3.76
C ALA A 188 -0.83 -3.55 2.96
N ALA A 189 -1.06 -2.89 1.81
CA ALA A 189 -2.17 -3.20 0.90
C ALA A 189 -2.05 -4.57 0.20
N GLN A 190 -0.87 -5.20 0.22
CA GLN A 190 -0.65 -6.53 -0.37
C GLN A 190 -0.81 -7.67 0.65
N LEU A 191 -1.02 -7.35 1.94
CA LEU A 191 -1.04 -8.33 3.02
C LEU A 191 -2.45 -8.80 3.34
N SER A 192 -2.56 -10.08 3.72
CA SER A 192 -3.78 -10.66 4.29
C SER A 192 -3.56 -10.93 5.79
N LEU A 193 -4.20 -10.13 6.63
CA LEU A 193 -4.14 -10.32 8.08
C LEU A 193 -4.79 -11.64 8.52
N GLU A 194 -5.81 -12.10 7.78
CA GLU A 194 -6.49 -13.38 8.01
C GLU A 194 -5.53 -14.57 7.79
N ASN A 195 -4.74 -14.53 6.71
CA ASN A 195 -3.74 -15.56 6.42
C ASN A 195 -2.65 -15.55 7.49
N ILE A 196 -2.14 -14.35 7.84
CA ILE A 196 -1.12 -14.20 8.88
C ILE A 196 -1.60 -14.77 10.22
N GLN A 197 -2.85 -14.52 10.60
CA GLN A 197 -3.43 -15.08 11.82
C GLN A 197 -3.53 -16.61 11.77
N THR A 198 -3.90 -17.16 10.62
CA THR A 198 -3.95 -18.61 10.40
C THR A 198 -2.55 -19.23 10.54
N ASP A 199 -1.53 -18.63 9.93
CA ASP A 199 -0.16 -19.12 10.01
C ASP A 199 0.38 -19.08 11.45
N VAL A 200 0.07 -18.03 12.23
CA VAL A 200 0.43 -17.95 13.65
C VAL A 200 -0.28 -19.04 14.48
N GLN A 201 -1.55 -19.33 14.18
CA GLN A 201 -2.28 -20.43 14.84
C GLN A 201 -1.67 -21.79 14.48
N ASP A 202 -1.26 -21.99 13.23
CA ASP A 202 -0.61 -23.21 12.79
C ASP A 202 0.76 -23.42 13.44
N LEU A 203 1.56 -22.36 13.60
CA LEU A 203 2.80 -22.42 14.38
C LEU A 203 2.54 -22.80 15.83
N THR A 204 1.50 -22.23 16.45
CA THR A 204 1.10 -22.53 17.83
C THR A 204 0.73 -24.01 17.98
N ARG A 205 -0.09 -24.53 17.05
CA ARG A 205 -0.47 -25.95 17.01
C ARG A 205 0.73 -26.86 16.76
N GLY A 206 1.66 -26.44 15.89
CA GLY A 206 2.93 -27.14 15.64
C GLY A 206 3.77 -27.28 16.91
N LEU A 207 3.89 -26.20 17.68
CA LEU A 207 4.61 -26.19 18.96
C LEU A 207 3.95 -27.10 20.00
N ASP A 208 2.62 -27.11 20.10
CA ASP A 208 1.90 -28.00 21.01
C ASP A 208 2.13 -29.48 20.67
N ASN A 209 2.18 -29.81 19.38
CA ASN A 209 2.51 -31.16 18.93
C ASN A 209 3.97 -31.52 19.24
N ALA A 210 4.91 -30.60 19.07
CA ALA A 210 6.31 -30.79 19.44
C ALA A 210 6.48 -31.03 20.95
N LYS A 211 5.76 -30.29 21.80
CA LYS A 211 5.74 -30.50 23.26
C LYS A 211 5.19 -31.87 23.64
N LYS A 212 4.09 -32.31 23.01
CA LYS A 212 3.54 -33.65 23.23
C LYS A 212 4.55 -34.74 22.85
N GLU A 213 5.27 -34.55 21.75
CA GLU A 213 6.32 -35.45 21.31
C GLU A 213 7.50 -35.50 22.31
N LEU A 214 7.90 -34.35 22.86
CA LEU A 214 8.94 -34.29 23.90
C LEU A 214 8.58 -35.12 25.13
N VAL A 215 7.34 -34.99 25.64
CA VAL A 215 6.85 -35.75 26.81
C VAL A 215 6.91 -37.26 26.56
N ILE A 216 6.51 -37.70 25.36
CA ILE A 216 6.55 -39.11 24.99
C ILE A 216 7.99 -39.62 24.95
N ARG A 217 8.91 -38.85 24.34
CA ARG A 217 10.34 -39.19 24.28
C ARG A 217 10.99 -39.28 25.65
N GLN A 218 10.68 -38.35 26.55
CA GLN A 218 11.15 -38.37 27.94
C GLN A 218 10.68 -39.62 28.69
N THR A 219 9.44 -40.06 28.43
CA THR A 219 8.86 -41.28 29.06
C THR A 219 9.54 -42.55 28.57
N MET A 220 9.97 -42.59 27.31
CA MET A 220 10.56 -43.77 26.68
C MET A 220 12.05 -44.00 27.04
N LYS A 221 12.71 -43.10 27.77
CA LYS A 221 14.12 -43.18 28.27
C LYS A 221 15.20 -43.58 27.25
N ASN A 222 14.90 -43.56 25.94
CA ASN A 222 15.73 -44.19 24.91
C ASN A 222 16.28 -43.22 23.84
N VAL A 223 16.07 -41.91 23.98
CA VAL A 223 16.52 -40.92 22.98
C VAL A 223 17.04 -39.66 23.68
N GLU A 224 18.15 -39.10 23.19
CA GLU A 224 18.62 -37.77 23.60
C GLU A 224 17.55 -36.72 23.27
N THR A 225 16.92 -36.13 24.28
CA THR A 225 15.82 -35.15 24.12
C THR A 225 16.30 -33.72 23.87
N ASN A 226 17.61 -33.48 24.03
CA ASN A 226 18.21 -32.15 24.08
C ASN A 226 17.87 -31.26 22.87
N PRO A 227 17.96 -31.74 21.61
CA PRO A 227 17.72 -30.88 20.45
C PRO A 227 16.26 -30.40 20.31
N LEU A 228 15.30 -31.24 20.71
CA LEU A 228 13.87 -30.91 20.65
C LEU A 228 13.48 -29.93 21.75
N GLU A 229 14.03 -30.13 22.96
CA GLU A 229 13.79 -29.27 24.10
C GLU A 229 14.34 -27.85 23.87
N ASP A 230 15.58 -27.73 23.40
CA ASP A 230 16.19 -26.46 23.02
C ASP A 230 15.38 -25.72 21.96
N PHE A 231 14.96 -26.44 20.92
CA PHE A 231 14.10 -25.89 19.88
C PHE A 231 12.77 -25.39 20.43
N ILE A 232 12.08 -26.17 21.27
CA ILE A 232 10.78 -25.79 21.85
C ILE A 232 10.91 -24.51 22.67
N ASN A 233 11.97 -24.37 23.48
CA ASN A 233 12.20 -23.18 24.29
C ASN A 233 12.37 -21.93 23.41
N ILE A 234 13.17 -22.02 22.35
CA ILE A 234 13.38 -20.92 21.39
C ILE A 234 12.11 -20.60 20.61
N ALA A 235 11.39 -21.63 20.15
CA ALA A 235 10.19 -21.50 19.35
C ALA A 235 9.03 -20.90 20.17
N GLN A 236 8.89 -21.28 21.43
CA GLN A 236 7.91 -20.72 22.37
C GLN A 236 8.03 -19.21 22.46
N ASP A 237 9.22 -18.70 22.77
CA ASP A 237 9.47 -17.26 22.90
C ASP A 237 9.16 -16.49 21.61
N LYS A 238 9.49 -17.08 20.45
CA LYS A 238 9.22 -16.49 19.13
C LYS A 238 7.72 -16.50 18.81
N ILE A 239 7.01 -17.59 19.08
CA ILE A 239 5.55 -17.69 18.88
C ILE A 239 4.80 -16.74 19.80
N ASP A 240 5.19 -16.61 21.07
CA ASP A 240 4.56 -15.67 22.00
C ASP A 240 4.72 -14.22 21.54
N ARG A 241 5.86 -13.88 20.93
CA ARG A 241 6.06 -12.58 20.27
C ARG A 241 5.14 -12.43 19.05
N LEU A 242 5.07 -13.43 18.17
CA LEU A 242 4.18 -13.39 17.00
C LEU A 242 2.71 -13.24 17.39
N ILE A 243 2.24 -13.91 18.44
CA ILE A 243 0.86 -13.78 18.94
C ILE A 243 0.60 -12.35 19.43
N LYS A 244 1.54 -11.78 20.20
CA LYS A 244 1.45 -10.39 20.67
C LYS A 244 1.45 -9.40 19.50
N ASP A 245 2.35 -9.58 18.52
CA ASP A 245 2.46 -8.72 17.35
C ASP A 245 1.23 -8.85 16.44
N ALA A 246 0.67 -10.05 16.27
CA ALA A 246 -0.57 -10.29 15.52
C ALA A 246 -1.76 -9.58 16.15
N LYS A 247 -1.88 -9.63 17.47
CA LYS A 247 -2.90 -8.89 18.20
C LYS A 247 -2.70 -7.38 18.07
N LEU A 248 -1.47 -6.89 18.25
CA LEU A 248 -1.14 -5.47 18.10
C LEU A 248 -1.42 -4.97 16.68
N ALA A 249 -1.11 -5.77 15.65
CA ALA A 249 -1.42 -5.46 14.25
C ALA A 249 -2.93 -5.35 14.01
N GLN A 250 -3.71 -6.29 14.53
CA GLN A 250 -5.17 -6.24 14.45
C GLN A 250 -5.75 -5.00 15.15
N ASP A 251 -5.31 -4.72 16.38
CA ASP A 251 -5.79 -3.58 17.17
C ASP A 251 -5.40 -2.25 16.50
N SER A 252 -4.16 -2.13 16.03
CA SER A 252 -3.68 -0.93 15.31
C SER A 252 -4.45 -0.71 14.00
N PHE A 253 -4.71 -1.79 13.25
CA PHE A 253 -5.50 -1.75 12.04
C PHE A 253 -6.94 -1.29 12.33
N ASN A 254 -7.62 -1.91 13.28
CA ASN A 254 -9.00 -1.57 13.64
C ASN A 254 -9.12 -0.11 14.07
N GLN A 255 -8.21 0.36 14.93
CA GLN A 255 -8.18 1.76 15.35
C GLN A 255 -7.93 2.73 14.19
N CYS A 256 -7.10 2.35 13.23
CA CYS A 256 -6.87 3.16 12.03
C CYS A 256 -8.13 3.22 11.17
N VAL A 257 -8.80 2.10 10.94
CA VAL A 257 -10.04 2.02 10.17
C VAL A 257 -11.15 2.88 10.81
N GLU A 258 -11.33 2.77 12.13
CA GLU A 258 -12.29 3.59 12.88
C GLU A 258 -11.95 5.07 12.84
N TYR A 259 -10.66 5.42 12.94
CA TYR A 259 -10.20 6.81 12.89
C TYR A 259 -10.60 7.51 11.58
N PHE A 260 -10.56 6.79 10.45
CA PHE A 260 -11.01 7.31 9.15
C PHE A 260 -12.52 7.10 8.90
N GLY A 261 -13.27 6.67 9.92
CA GLY A 261 -14.72 6.58 9.89
C GLY A 261 -15.27 5.38 9.13
N GLU A 262 -14.46 4.36 8.86
CA GLU A 262 -14.90 3.09 8.26
C GLU A 262 -15.13 2.02 9.35
N THR A 263 -15.80 0.92 8.98
CA THR A 263 -16.14 -0.15 9.93
C THR A 263 -15.10 -1.28 9.88
N PRO A 264 -14.35 -1.58 10.97
CA PRO A 264 -13.32 -2.62 10.97
C PRO A 264 -13.79 -3.98 10.50
N ARG A 265 -15.01 -4.38 10.89
CA ARG A 265 -15.59 -5.68 10.53
C ARG A 265 -15.81 -5.87 9.03
N THR A 266 -15.89 -4.78 8.26
CA THR A 266 -16.13 -4.82 6.82
C THR A 266 -14.88 -4.47 6.01
N GLN A 267 -13.74 -4.29 6.67
CA GLN A 267 -12.51 -3.83 6.04
C GLN A 267 -11.38 -4.83 6.31
N ASN A 268 -10.57 -5.06 5.29
CA ASN A 268 -9.30 -5.78 5.43
C ASN A 268 -8.15 -4.85 5.00
N PRO A 269 -6.89 -5.15 5.38
CA PRO A 269 -5.75 -4.31 5.04
C PRO A 269 -5.63 -3.99 3.55
N SER A 270 -5.87 -4.98 2.68
CA SER A 270 -5.76 -4.80 1.24
C SER A 270 -6.73 -3.73 0.72
N ASN A 271 -8.02 -3.88 1.01
CA ASN A 271 -9.04 -2.94 0.57
C ASN A 271 -8.82 -1.55 1.18
N PHE A 272 -8.60 -1.49 2.48
CA PHE A 272 -8.47 -0.23 3.20
C PHE A 272 -7.23 0.57 2.77
N PHE A 273 -6.05 -0.06 2.78
CA PHE A 273 -4.80 0.62 2.42
C PHE A 273 -4.73 0.94 0.92
N SER A 274 -5.42 0.19 0.05
CA SER A 274 -5.44 0.48 -1.39
C SER A 274 -5.97 1.88 -1.73
N VAL A 275 -6.88 2.42 -0.92
CA VAL A 275 -7.43 3.77 -1.12
C VAL A 275 -6.32 4.82 -0.98
N PHE A 276 -5.48 4.67 0.04
CA PHE A 276 -4.33 5.54 0.28
C PHE A 276 -3.28 5.41 -0.82
N VAL A 277 -3.00 4.18 -1.29
CA VAL A 277 -2.05 3.92 -2.38
C VAL A 277 -2.53 4.58 -3.68
N LYS A 278 -3.80 4.41 -4.04
CA LYS A 278 -4.38 5.04 -5.23
C LYS A 278 -4.32 6.56 -5.14
N PHE A 279 -4.69 7.13 -3.98
CA PHE A 279 -4.64 8.57 -3.76
C PHE A 279 -3.20 9.10 -3.83
N GLN A 280 -2.25 8.42 -3.21
CA GLN A 280 -0.83 8.77 -3.23
C GLN A 280 -0.28 8.79 -4.66
N ARG A 281 -0.59 7.78 -5.48
CA ARG A 281 -0.21 7.73 -6.90
C ARG A 281 -0.86 8.86 -7.71
N ALA A 282 -2.16 9.11 -7.50
CA ALA A 282 -2.87 10.19 -8.19
C ALA A 282 -2.30 11.57 -7.81
N TYR A 283 -1.94 11.77 -6.54
CA TYR A 283 -1.32 13.01 -6.06
C TYR A 283 0.06 13.22 -6.70
N GLN A 284 0.90 12.18 -6.76
CA GLN A 284 2.21 12.25 -7.42
C GLN A 284 2.09 12.54 -8.91
N GLN A 285 1.14 11.90 -9.60
CA GLN A 285 0.90 12.19 -11.01
C GLN A 285 0.49 13.65 -11.21
N ALA A 286 -0.44 14.15 -10.39
CA ALA A 286 -0.88 15.54 -10.47
C ALA A 286 0.25 16.55 -10.18
N ARG A 287 1.21 16.20 -9.31
CA ARG A 287 2.43 16.99 -9.09
C ARG A 287 3.31 17.05 -10.33
N ILE A 288 3.61 15.90 -10.93
CA ILE A 288 4.40 15.80 -12.16
C ILE A 288 3.74 16.61 -13.28
N ASP A 289 2.43 16.44 -13.48
CA ASP A 289 1.67 17.15 -14.51
C ASP A 289 1.69 18.67 -14.28
N ASN A 290 1.63 19.13 -13.02
CA ASN A 290 1.73 20.54 -12.65
C ASN A 290 3.12 21.12 -12.90
N GLU A 291 4.18 20.36 -12.63
CA GLU A 291 5.56 20.76 -12.87
C GLU A 291 5.87 20.85 -14.37
N GLU A 292 5.49 19.84 -15.15
CA GLU A 292 5.58 19.83 -16.62
C GLU A 292 4.86 21.04 -17.23
N ARG A 293 3.64 21.35 -16.77
CA ARG A 293 2.90 22.52 -17.24
C ARG A 293 3.60 23.84 -16.92
N ARG A 294 4.16 23.98 -15.71
CA ARG A 294 4.97 25.17 -15.36
C ARG A 294 6.21 25.27 -16.23
N ARG A 295 6.89 24.16 -16.53
CA ARG A 295 8.07 24.14 -17.41
C ARG A 295 7.73 24.60 -18.83
N LEU A 296 6.74 23.98 -19.47
CA LEU A 296 6.30 24.33 -20.83
C LEU A 296 5.88 25.80 -20.93
N ALA A 297 5.22 26.32 -19.90
CA ALA A 297 4.77 27.70 -19.92
C ALA A 297 5.90 28.71 -19.71
N ARG A 298 6.94 28.37 -18.93
CA ARG A 298 8.19 29.15 -18.86
C ARG A 298 8.92 29.15 -20.20
N GLU A 299 9.03 28.00 -20.86
CA GLU A 299 9.63 27.87 -22.20
C GLU A 299 8.89 28.72 -23.24
N ALA A 300 7.55 28.69 -23.21
CA ALA A 300 6.71 29.53 -24.07
C ALA A 300 6.94 31.03 -23.81
N ALA A 301 6.99 31.47 -22.55
CA ALA A 301 7.26 32.86 -22.19
C ALA A 301 8.64 33.34 -22.70
N LEU A 302 9.68 32.50 -22.54
CA LEU A 302 11.02 32.79 -23.03
C LEU A 302 11.13 32.82 -24.57
N SER A 303 10.27 32.08 -25.28
CA SER A 303 10.23 32.10 -26.74
C SER A 303 9.55 33.35 -27.32
N ILE A 304 8.64 33.99 -26.56
CA ILE A 304 7.97 35.24 -26.95
C ILE A 304 8.92 36.45 -26.83
N ASP A 305 9.88 36.39 -25.90
CA ASP A 305 10.87 37.45 -25.65
C ASP A 305 12.11 37.38 -26.57
N LYS A 306 12.21 36.39 -27.46
CA LYS A 306 13.25 36.39 -28.50
C LYS A 306 12.86 37.34 -29.63
N PRO A 307 13.67 38.37 -29.95
CA PRO A 307 13.41 39.24 -31.10
C PRO A 307 13.44 38.37 -32.36
N THR A 308 12.27 38.18 -32.99
CA THR A 308 12.23 37.58 -34.32
C THR A 308 12.87 38.56 -35.29
N ASN A 309 14.11 38.28 -35.68
CA ASN A 309 14.82 38.99 -36.74
C ASN A 309 14.12 38.65 -38.07
N LYS A 310 13.01 39.34 -38.37
CA LYS A 310 12.23 39.13 -39.60
C LYS A 310 12.98 39.78 -40.77
N ARG A 311 13.54 38.94 -41.64
CA ARG A 311 13.89 39.33 -43.02
C ARG A 311 12.60 39.77 -43.75
N PRO A 312 12.67 40.74 -44.68
CA PRO A 312 11.49 41.28 -45.34
C PRO A 312 10.98 40.28 -46.37
N ILE A 313 9.75 39.78 -46.21
CA ILE A 313 9.03 39.00 -47.23
C ILE A 313 7.77 39.77 -47.61
N ASN A 314 7.55 39.81 -48.93
CA ASN A 314 6.61 40.63 -49.70
C ASN A 314 5.26 40.99 -49.05
N LYS A 315 4.98 42.29 -49.01
CA LYS A 315 3.79 42.97 -48.43
C LYS A 315 2.45 42.72 -49.14
N ARG A 316 2.36 41.90 -50.19
CA ARG A 316 1.11 41.75 -50.97
C ARG A 316 0.18 40.62 -50.52
N SER A 317 0.69 39.57 -49.87
CA SER A 317 -0.14 38.44 -49.40
C SER A 317 -0.65 38.58 -47.96
N GLN A 318 -0.14 39.55 -47.19
CA GLN A 318 -0.60 39.80 -45.82
C GLN A 318 -1.91 40.60 -45.76
N GLU A 319 -2.17 41.45 -46.76
CA GLU A 319 -3.33 42.36 -46.77
C GLU A 319 -4.64 41.63 -47.11
N GLU A 320 -4.59 40.57 -47.93
CA GLU A 320 -5.73 39.69 -48.20
C GLU A 320 -6.10 38.82 -46.98
N LEU A 321 -5.12 38.28 -46.24
CA LEU A 321 -5.38 37.50 -45.01
C LEU A 321 -5.92 38.37 -43.85
N LEU A 322 -5.50 39.65 -43.78
CA LEU A 322 -5.94 40.60 -42.75
C LEU A 322 -7.39 41.09 -42.98
N ASN A 323 -7.86 41.13 -44.22
CA ASN A 323 -9.27 41.42 -44.51
C ASN A 323 -10.20 40.23 -44.20
N GLU A 324 -9.71 38.99 -44.37
CA GLU A 324 -10.45 37.78 -43.99
C GLU A 324 -10.56 37.62 -42.45
N LEU A 325 -9.53 38.05 -41.69
CA LEU A 325 -9.53 38.09 -40.21
C LEU A 325 -10.31 39.27 -39.61
N LYS A 326 -10.47 40.37 -40.35
CA LYS A 326 -11.31 41.52 -39.91
C LYS A 326 -12.79 41.26 -40.10
N GLY A 327 -13.20 40.48 -41.12
CA GLY A 327 -14.59 40.04 -41.30
C GLY A 327 -15.13 39.16 -40.17
N ARG A 328 -14.27 38.59 -39.33
CA ARG A 328 -14.65 37.74 -38.18
C ARG A 328 -14.75 38.47 -36.84
N LYS A 329 -14.31 39.74 -36.77
CA LYS A 329 -14.35 40.56 -35.53
C LYS A 329 -15.64 41.35 -35.34
N GLU A 330 -16.48 41.45 -36.35
CA GLU A 330 -17.78 42.14 -36.28
C GLU A 330 -18.90 41.26 -35.69
N ALA A 331 -18.68 39.95 -35.48
CA ALA A 331 -19.67 39.04 -34.89
C ALA A 331 -19.60 38.91 -33.35
N ILE A 332 -18.76 39.72 -32.67
CA ILE A 332 -18.63 39.70 -31.20
C ILE A 332 -18.84 41.12 -30.63
N LYS A 333 -19.81 41.84 -31.17
CA LYS A 333 -20.39 43.04 -30.58
C LYS A 333 -21.90 42.91 -30.55
N ASP A 334 -22.39 41.85 -29.92
CA ASP A 334 -23.75 41.84 -29.38
C ASP A 334 -23.89 40.64 -28.45
N HIS A 335 -23.52 40.82 -27.18
CA HIS A 335 -24.24 40.25 -26.05
C HIS A 335 -23.89 41.05 -24.78
N LYS A 336 -24.66 42.12 -24.62
CA LYS A 336 -25.13 42.75 -23.38
C LYS A 336 -24.19 42.78 -22.17
N LEU A 337 -23.92 44.03 -21.77
CA LEU A 337 -23.67 44.47 -20.40
C LEU A 337 -24.15 43.47 -19.34
N ILE A 338 -23.21 42.77 -18.71
CA ILE A 338 -23.38 42.33 -17.33
C ILE A 338 -22.45 43.21 -16.51
N LYS A 339 -23.07 44.03 -15.66
CA LYS A 339 -22.42 44.93 -14.70
C LYS A 339 -21.21 44.26 -14.04
N ARG A 340 -20.13 45.04 -13.95
CA ARG A 340 -18.96 44.86 -13.09
C ARG A 340 -19.36 44.82 -11.61
N GLU A 341 -20.00 43.73 -11.20
CA GLU A 341 -20.19 43.33 -9.80
C GLU A 341 -19.96 41.81 -9.70
N ALA A 342 -18.80 41.35 -10.19
CA ALA A 342 -18.29 40.03 -9.84
C ALA A 342 -17.51 40.19 -8.53
N LEU A 343 -18.12 39.78 -7.43
CA LEU A 343 -17.49 39.66 -6.11
C LEU A 343 -16.18 38.83 -6.20
N THR A 344 -15.05 39.54 -6.23
CA THR A 344 -13.83 39.38 -5.43
C THR A 344 -13.13 38.00 -5.35
N ASP A 345 -12.14 37.85 -6.24
CA ASP A 345 -10.68 37.61 -6.09
C ASP A 345 -10.03 37.39 -4.69
N GLY A 346 -10.77 37.27 -3.59
CA GLY A 346 -10.20 37.13 -2.24
C GLY A 346 -10.86 36.06 -1.38
N THR A 347 -11.99 35.48 -1.80
CA THR A 347 -12.76 34.55 -0.96
C THR A 347 -12.01 33.22 -0.71
N ILE A 348 -11.31 32.71 -1.73
CA ILE A 348 -10.49 31.51 -1.59
C ILE A 348 -9.22 31.85 -0.83
N GLU A 349 -8.56 32.97 -1.14
CA GLU A 349 -7.36 33.41 -0.42
C GLU A 349 -7.62 33.62 1.07
N THR A 350 -8.76 34.21 1.45
CA THR A 350 -9.17 34.30 2.86
C THR A 350 -9.36 32.93 3.50
N LEU A 351 -10.01 31.99 2.79
CA LEU A 351 -10.18 30.62 3.28
C LEU A 351 -8.82 29.92 3.50
N LEU A 352 -7.87 30.10 2.58
CA LEU A 352 -6.52 29.53 2.71
C LEU A 352 -5.73 30.20 3.85
N ASP A 353 -5.84 31.51 4.03
CA ASP A 353 -5.22 32.24 5.14
C ASP A 353 -5.81 31.85 6.49
N ASP A 354 -7.12 31.63 6.56
CA ASP A 354 -7.80 31.13 7.77
C ASP A 354 -7.32 29.71 8.10
N LEU A 355 -7.22 28.84 7.10
CA LEU A 355 -6.66 27.49 7.24
C LEU A 355 -5.19 27.47 7.69
N LYS A 356 -4.41 28.52 7.40
CA LYS A 356 -3.04 28.64 7.93
C LYS A 356 -3.01 29.01 9.41
N LYS A 357 -3.95 29.84 9.84
CA LYS A 357 -3.98 30.41 11.20
C LYS A 357 -4.66 29.49 12.20
N ALA A 358 -5.67 28.74 11.78
CA ALA A 358 -6.47 27.90 12.65
C ALA A 358 -6.98 26.62 11.95
N PRO A 359 -7.35 25.58 12.71
CA PRO A 359 -8.09 24.45 12.18
C PRO A 359 -9.44 24.89 11.61
N TYR A 360 -9.85 24.29 10.49
CA TYR A 360 -11.11 24.55 9.81
C TYR A 360 -12.31 24.33 10.74
N LEU A 361 -13.15 25.36 10.92
CA LEU A 361 -14.36 25.30 11.73
C LEU A 361 -15.61 25.50 10.87
N ARG A 362 -16.67 24.72 11.15
CA ARG A 362 -17.93 24.72 10.38
C ARG A 362 -18.56 26.10 10.20
N ALA A 363 -18.39 27.00 11.17
CA ALA A 363 -18.96 28.34 11.14
C ALA A 363 -18.44 29.18 9.94
N ASP A 364 -17.23 28.89 9.46
CA ASP A 364 -16.59 29.59 8.34
C ASP A 364 -17.31 29.32 7.00
N ALA A 365 -18.09 28.23 6.92
CA ALA A 365 -18.87 27.85 5.73
C ALA A 365 -20.28 28.46 5.67
N ALA A 366 -20.78 29.09 6.75
CA ALA A 366 -22.21 29.30 6.96
C ALA A 366 -22.87 30.48 6.21
N ARG A 367 -22.13 31.23 5.40
CA ARG A 367 -22.71 32.22 4.47
C ARG A 367 -21.89 32.17 3.21
N ARG A 368 -22.45 31.78 2.04
CA ARG A 368 -22.07 32.29 0.68
C ARG A 368 -22.55 31.35 -0.46
N ASN A 369 -23.56 31.88 -1.16
CA ASN A 369 -24.18 31.77 -2.50
C ASN A 369 -23.89 30.66 -3.57
N ARG A 370 -24.91 30.48 -4.45
CA ARG A 370 -25.18 29.41 -5.44
C ARG A 370 -24.26 29.27 -6.69
N ARG A 371 -23.28 30.15 -6.94
CA ARG A 371 -22.48 30.19 -8.20
C ARG A 371 -21.06 29.55 -8.12
N LYS A 372 -20.68 29.03 -6.96
CA LYS A 372 -19.28 28.75 -6.59
C LYS A 372 -18.58 27.57 -7.24
N THR A 373 -19.24 26.46 -7.55
CA THR A 373 -18.54 25.30 -8.15
C THR A 373 -18.05 25.63 -9.56
N GLN A 374 -18.91 26.26 -10.36
CA GLN A 374 -18.55 26.68 -11.71
C GLN A 374 -17.57 27.86 -11.69
N GLU A 375 -17.72 28.81 -10.76
CA GLU A 375 -16.78 29.92 -10.59
C GLU A 375 -15.40 29.46 -10.09
N LEU A 376 -15.34 28.54 -9.12
CA LEU A 376 -14.09 27.91 -8.67
C LEU A 376 -13.44 27.17 -9.83
N MET A 377 -14.16 26.33 -10.57
CA MET A 377 -13.56 25.59 -11.68
C MET A 377 -13.05 26.53 -12.79
N LYS A 378 -13.71 27.67 -13.02
CA LYS A 378 -13.20 28.73 -13.91
C LYS A 378 -12.02 29.48 -13.32
N GLN A 379 -11.96 29.63 -12.00
CA GLN A 379 -10.85 30.23 -11.28
C GLN A 379 -9.64 29.30 -11.24
N ILE A 380 -9.81 28.00 -11.00
CA ILE A 380 -8.76 26.96 -11.13
C ILE A 380 -8.15 27.01 -12.52
N SER A 381 -8.97 27.04 -13.58
CA SER A 381 -8.47 27.23 -14.94
C SER A 381 -7.67 28.53 -15.10
N ARG A 382 -7.95 29.59 -14.34
CA ARG A 382 -7.22 30.87 -14.42
C ARG A 382 -5.97 30.90 -13.54
N ASP A 383 -6.06 30.49 -12.29
CA ASP A 383 -4.99 30.56 -11.28
C ASP A 383 -3.87 29.57 -11.59
N VAL A 384 -4.21 28.36 -12.06
CA VAL A 384 -3.20 27.41 -12.55
C VAL A 384 -2.51 27.93 -13.83
N LEU A 385 -3.22 28.71 -14.65
CA LEU A 385 -2.65 29.41 -15.82
C LEU A 385 -1.95 30.73 -15.46
N ALA A 386 -2.13 31.29 -14.25
CA ALA A 386 -1.55 32.56 -13.79
C ALA A 386 -0.37 32.37 -12.81
N GLY A 387 -0.32 31.25 -12.07
CA GLY A 387 0.91 30.79 -11.39
C GLY A 387 2.06 30.51 -12.37
N VAL A 388 1.74 30.42 -13.65
CA VAL A 388 2.65 30.42 -14.80
C VAL A 388 3.23 31.81 -15.11
N THR A 389 2.50 32.90 -14.84
CA THR A 389 2.90 34.27 -15.20
C THR A 389 3.57 35.04 -14.06
N ASN A 390 3.34 34.66 -12.79
CA ASN A 390 3.88 35.36 -11.62
C ASN A 390 5.27 34.89 -11.16
N GLY A 391 5.89 33.94 -11.86
CA GLY A 391 7.28 33.50 -11.61
C GLY A 391 8.36 34.43 -12.15
N THR A 392 8.02 35.59 -12.73
CA THR A 392 8.96 36.49 -13.43
C THR A 392 9.27 37.79 -12.70
N ASN A 393 9.06 37.92 -11.39
CA ASN A 393 9.42 39.16 -10.71
C ASN A 393 10.07 38.98 -9.32
N THR A 394 11.31 38.50 -9.32
CA THR A 394 12.31 38.88 -8.33
C THR A 394 13.60 39.25 -9.07
N ASN A 395 13.59 40.41 -9.72
CA ASN A 395 14.80 41.03 -10.25
C ASN A 395 15.52 41.73 -9.08
N SER A 396 16.37 41.00 -8.36
CA SER A 396 17.33 41.58 -7.42
C SER A 396 18.59 41.99 -8.18
N ASN A 397 18.61 43.21 -8.69
CA ASN A 397 19.84 43.88 -9.09
C ASN A 397 19.86 45.24 -8.39
N ASN A 398 20.62 45.34 -7.30
CA ASN A 398 21.22 46.60 -6.89
C ASN A 398 22.38 46.32 -5.91
N THR A 399 23.56 46.13 -6.46
CA THR A 399 24.83 46.41 -5.79
C THR A 399 25.58 47.41 -6.66
N PRO A 400 25.76 48.66 -6.23
CA PRO A 400 26.85 49.48 -6.74
C PRO A 400 28.10 49.21 -5.89
N ASP A 401 29.19 48.94 -6.60
CA ASP A 401 30.56 49.10 -6.10
C ASP A 401 30.73 50.42 -5.35
N VAL A 402 31.32 50.35 -4.16
CA VAL A 402 32.09 51.48 -3.61
C VAL A 402 33.32 50.91 -2.90
N HIS A 403 34.48 51.31 -3.43
CA HIS A 403 35.80 51.25 -2.80
C HIS A 403 35.78 51.78 -1.35
N PHE A 404 36.36 51.02 -0.42
CA PHE A 404 37.65 51.30 0.22
C PHE A 404 38.09 50.10 1.06
#